data_AF-A0A847C6L2-F1
#
_entry.id   AF-A0A847C6L2-F1
#
_cell.length_a   1.000
_cell.length_b   1.000
_cell.length_c   1.000
_cell.angle_alpha   90.00
_cell.angle_beta   90.00
_cell.angle_gamma   90.00
#
_symmetry.space_group_name_H-M   'P 1'
#
loop_
_entity.id
_entity.type
_entity.pdbx_description
1 polymer ?
#
loop_
_entity_poly.entity_id
_entity_poly.type
_entity_poly.pdbx_seq_one_letter_code
_entity_poly.pdbx_strand_id
1 'polypeptide(L)' 'MDYKNEYKSKLKTAEEAALLVKSGDWIDYSVGTIFPTLCDEAISKRRDELFDVKVRGNLLYGPTKTAECDPTHEH' A
#
# COMPACT_ATOMS: atom_id res chain seq x y z
N MET A 1 -28.10 9.97 -3.51
CA MET A 1 -26.74 9.44 -3.70
C MET A 1 -26.85 8.04 -4.29
N ASP A 2 -26.37 7.80 -5.50
CA ASP A 2 -26.32 6.45 -6.08
C ASP A 2 -25.00 5.76 -5.70
N TYR A 3 -24.98 5.23 -4.48
CA TYR A 3 -23.79 4.60 -3.89
C TYR A 3 -23.30 3.37 -4.67
N LYS A 4 -24.19 2.70 -5.42
CA LYS A 4 -23.81 1.51 -6.21
C LYS A 4 -22.98 1.91 -7.43
N ASN A 5 -23.37 2.98 -8.11
CA ASN A 5 -22.61 3.51 -9.24
C ASN A 5 -21.28 4.12 -8.79
N GLU A 6 -21.26 4.83 -7.67
CA GLU A 6 -20.01 5.35 -7.09
C GLU A 6 -19.04 4.22 -6.72
N TYR A 7 -19.52 3.17 -6.04
CA TYR A 7 -18.70 2.00 -5.69
C TYR A 7 -18.09 1.36 -6.94
N LYS A 8 -18.90 1.08 -7.98
CA LYS A 8 -18.43 0.49 -9.23
C LYS A 8 -17.39 1.37 -9.93
N SER A 9 -17.52 2.69 -9.86
CA SER A 9 -16.55 3.63 -10.46
C SER A 9 -15.19 3.63 -9.75
N LYS A 10 -15.16 3.34 -8.44
CA LYS A 10 -13.96 3.33 -7.59
C LYS A 10 -13.38 1.94 -7.40
N LEU A 11 -14.07 0.90 -7.84
CA LEU A 11 -13.60 -0.49 -7.75
C LEU A 11 -12.39 -0.67 -8.67
N LYS A 12 -11.27 -1.09 -8.07
CA LYS A 12 -9.96 -1.19 -8.72
C LYS A 12 -9.20 -2.43 -8.26
N THR A 13 -8.25 -2.91 -9.06
CA THR A 13 -7.29 -3.93 -8.62
C THR A 13 -6.26 -3.34 -7.65
N ALA A 14 -5.53 -4.20 -6.94
CA ALA A 14 -4.48 -3.75 -6.03
C ALA A 14 -3.34 -3.02 -6.77
N GLU A 15 -3.01 -3.48 -7.98
CA GLU A 15 -2.00 -2.85 -8.85
C GLU A 15 -2.46 -1.47 -9.31
N GLU A 16 -3.71 -1.33 -9.76
CA GLU A 16 -4.27 -0.03 -10.13
C GLU A 16 -4.29 0.94 -8.94
N ALA A 17 -4.62 0.45 -7.74
CA ALA A 17 -4.60 1.25 -6.53
C ALA A 17 -3.17 1.64 -6.12
N ALA A 18 -2.19 0.74 -6.27
CA ALA A 18 -0.79 1.00 -5.97
C ALA A 18 -0.20 2.12 -6.83
N LEU A 19 -0.68 2.32 -8.07
CA LEU A 19 -0.26 3.43 -8.95
C LEU A 19 -0.58 4.81 -8.38
N LEU A 20 -1.50 4.91 -7.42
CA LEU A 20 -1.83 6.19 -6.77
C LEU A 20 -0.73 6.65 -5.80
N VAL A 21 0.11 5.73 -5.32
CA VAL A 21 1.24 6.02 -4.45
C VAL A 21 2.35 6.69 -5.24
N LYS A 22 2.88 7.78 -4.68
CA LYS A 22 3.98 8.57 -5.23
C LYS A 22 5.14 8.62 -4.24
N SER A 23 6.33 8.90 -4.75
CA SER A 23 7.52 9.15 -3.93
C SER A 23 7.24 10.25 -2.89
N GLY A 24 7.67 10.03 -1.64
CA GLY A 24 7.43 10.94 -0.51
C GLY A 24 6.09 10.74 0.22
N ASP A 25 5.21 9.86 -0.25
CA ASP A 25 3.91 9.62 0.39
C ASP A 25 4.06 8.90 1.75
N TRP A 26 3.06 9.11 2.60
CA TRP A 26 2.90 8.36 3.85
C TRP A 26 1.74 7.38 3.71
N ILE A 27 2.03 6.10 3.92
CA ILE A 27 1.06 5.01 3.83
C ILE A 27 0.77 4.49 5.23
N ASP A 28 -0.53 4.39 5.56
CA ASP A 28 -1.01 3.83 6.81
C ASP A 28 -1.67 2.48 6.56
N TYR A 29 -1.06 1.40 7.05
CA TYR A 29 -1.59 0.04 6.98
C TYR A 29 -2.55 -0.32 8.13
N SER A 30 -2.98 0.69 8.88
CA SER A 30 -3.94 0.55 9.96
C SER A 30 -3.44 -0.34 11.10
N VAL A 31 -4.36 -0.86 11.93
CA VAL A 31 -4.04 -1.53 13.19
C VAL A 31 -4.51 -2.98 13.20
N GLY A 32 -3.61 -3.91 13.51
CA GLY A 32 -3.95 -5.30 13.80
C GLY A 32 -4.29 -6.13 12.55
N THR A 33 -5.46 -6.77 12.56
CA THR A 33 -5.84 -7.81 11.58
C THR A 33 -6.38 -7.28 10.25
N ILE A 34 -6.45 -5.97 10.07
CA ILE A 34 -6.98 -5.31 8.86
C ILE A 34 -5.88 -4.88 7.88
N PHE A 35 -4.70 -5.47 8.03
CA PHE A 35 -3.57 -5.24 7.14
C PHE A 35 -3.92 -5.55 5.68
N PRO A 36 -3.75 -4.60 4.75
CA PRO A 36 -4.15 -4.76 3.36
C PRO A 36 -3.09 -5.53 2.55
N THR A 37 -3.00 -6.85 2.79
CA THR A 37 -1.98 -7.74 2.20
C THR A 37 -1.82 -7.61 0.68
N LEU A 38 -2.92 -7.51 -0.07
CA LEU A 38 -2.88 -7.38 -1.53
C LEU A 38 -2.29 -6.03 -1.97
N CYS A 39 -2.60 -4.95 -1.25
CA CYS A 39 -2.07 -3.62 -1.57
C CYS A 39 -0.59 -3.52 -1.21
N ASP A 40 -0.18 -4.07 -0.06
CA ASP A 40 1.24 -4.13 0.33
C ASP A 40 2.08 -4.89 -0.69
N GLU A 41 1.60 -6.04 -1.19
CA GLU A 41 2.29 -6.76 -2.26
C GLU A 41 2.37 -5.97 -3.57
N ALA A 42 1.31 -5.26 -3.94
CA ALA A 42 1.30 -4.46 -5.16
C ALA A 42 2.26 -3.26 -5.05
N ILE A 43 2.37 -2.64 -3.87
CA ILE A 43 3.30 -1.55 -3.59
C ILE A 43 4.75 -2.07 -3.58
N SER A 44 5.02 -3.22 -2.94
CA SER A 44 6.37 -3.79 -2.88
C SER A 44 6.96 -4.10 -4.26
N LYS A 45 6.11 -4.44 -5.25
CA LYS A 45 6.52 -4.64 -6.65
C LYS A 45 6.98 -3.35 -7.34
N ARG A 46 6.58 -2.18 -6.83
CA ARG A 46 6.94 -0.86 -7.35
C ARG A 46 8.13 -0.22 -6.62
N ARG A 47 8.87 -1.00 -5.82
CA ARG A 47 10.05 -0.51 -5.07
C ARG A 47 11.00 0.30 -5.95
N ASP A 48 11.35 -0.22 -7.12
CA ASP A 48 12.34 0.44 -7.99
C ASP A 48 11.81 1.74 -8.67
N GLU A 49 10.52 2.04 -8.54
CA GLU A 49 9.87 3.24 -9.08
C GLU A 49 9.60 4.32 -8.01
N LEU A 50 9.61 3.95 -6.74
CA LEU A 50 9.21 4.80 -5.61
C LEU A 50 10.42 5.14 -4.75
N PHE A 51 10.39 6.33 -4.14
CA PHE A 51 11.48 6.84 -3.33
C PHE A 51 10.92 7.61 -2.11
N ASP A 52 11.54 7.44 -0.93
CA ASP A 52 11.12 8.05 0.34
C ASP A 52 9.63 7.80 0.71
N VAL A 53 9.09 6.62 0.40
CA VAL A 53 7.74 6.24 0.82
C VAL A 53 7.75 5.75 2.27
N LYS A 54 6.98 6.42 3.14
CA LYS A 54 6.95 6.11 4.57
C LYS A 54 5.75 5.24 4.89
N VAL A 55 6.01 3.97 5.18
CA VAL A 55 4.98 3.02 5.61
C VAL A 55 4.89 2.97 7.14
N ARG A 56 3.69 3.13 7.68
CA ARG A 56 3.39 2.90 9.10
C ARG A 56 2.27 1.90 9.26
N GLY A 57 2.32 1.13 10.33
CA GLY A 57 1.22 0.27 10.78
C GLY A 57 1.40 -0.06 12.26
N ASN A 58 0.31 -0.40 12.93
CA ASN A 58 0.35 -0.75 14.35
C ASN A 58 -0.11 -2.20 14.56
N LEU A 59 0.51 -2.91 15.49
CA LEU A 59 0.20 -4.32 15.80
C LEU A 59 0.20 -5.23 14.55
N LEU A 60 1.18 -5.05 13.66
CA LEU A 60 1.31 -5.87 12.46
C LEU A 60 1.77 -7.28 12.82
N TYR A 61 1.10 -8.29 12.27
CA TYR A 61 1.33 -9.71 12.57
C TYR A 61 2.35 -10.37 11.62
N GLY A 62 3.46 -9.67 11.33
CA GLY A 62 4.53 -10.15 10.47
C GLY A 62 5.29 -9.02 9.77
N PRO A 63 6.42 -9.33 9.11
CA PRO A 63 7.09 -8.37 8.24
C PRO A 63 6.19 -8.01 7.05
N THR A 64 6.17 -6.73 6.65
CA THR A 64 5.44 -6.28 5.46
C THR A 64 6.30 -6.55 4.23
N LYS A 65 5.70 -6.92 3.09
CA LYS A 65 6.47 -7.15 1.86
C LYS A 65 7.20 -5.89 1.43
N THR A 66 6.62 -4.71 1.69
CA THR A 66 7.28 -3.42 1.44
C THR A 66 8.57 -3.28 2.26
N ALA A 67 8.57 -3.65 3.54
CA ALA A 67 9.78 -3.61 4.36
C ALA A 67 10.78 -4.72 4.00
N GLU A 68 10.31 -5.91 3.62
CA GLU A 68 11.20 -7.01 3.21
C GLU A 68 11.91 -6.72 1.89
N CYS A 69 11.24 -6.02 0.97
CA CYS A 69 11.81 -5.71 -0.33
C CYS A 69 12.78 -4.51 -0.31
N ASP A 70 12.72 -3.65 0.71
CA ASP A 70 13.59 -2.48 0.89
C ASP A 70 14.35 -2.51 2.23
N PRO A 71 15.36 -3.39 2.37
CA PRO A 71 16.15 -3.47 3.60
C PRO A 71 17.04 -2.23 3.85
N THR A 72 17.23 -1.34 2.86
CA THR A 72 18.00 -0.09 3.02
C THR A 72 17.14 1.11 3.40
N HIS A 73 15.80 1.00 3.30
CA HIS A 73 14.84 2.07 3.60
C HIS A 73 15.04 3.32 2.73
N GLU A 74 15.52 3.14 1.51
CA GLU A 74 15.79 4.22 0.56
C GLU A 74 14.60 4.49 -0.39
N HIS A 75 13.61 3.59 -0.41
CA HIS A 75 12.51 3.56 -1.39
C HIS A 75 11.15 3.93 -0.77
#